data_AF-A0AAV0KVU9-F1
#
_entry.id   AF-A0AAV0KVU9-F1
#
_cell.length_a   1.000
_cell.length_b   1.000
_cell.length_c   1.000
_cell.angle_alpha   90.00
_cell.angle_beta   90.00
_cell.angle_gamma   90.00
#
_symmetry.space_group_name_H-M   'P 1'
#
loop_
_entity.id
_entity.type
_entity.pdbx_description
1 polymer ?
#
loop_
_entity_poly.entity_id
_entity_poly.type
_entity_poly.pdbx_seq_one_letter_code
_entity_poly.pdbx_strand_id
1 'polypeptide(L)'
;MASALSRTVNHLRKAYRFANSHHVGQFRSVTSVPPSSVLESLPLFRSIAPLDFRIPPISIGQRFLFRSIQTASPAGTVGSESAKKVEEAKPDGGEKSGGSSEQGGEAGKPVRGGPVSWLSFVLLALTGAGIIFYYDREKKKHIEEGPSAGKAAIGGPFTLVNHEGKKATEKDFIGKWTVMYFGFTHCPDICPDELQKLASAVEKIKKKAGFEIVPVFISVDPERDTVDQVREYVKEFHPKLVGLTGTPSDIKNVARSYRVYYMKTDVEDSDYQVDHSIVMYLMGPDMQFVKFFGKNHDDESLADGIIKEIKQYQGQQVKKGAPTL
;
A
#
# COMPACT_ATOMS: atom_id res chain seq x y z
N MET A 1 2.00 9.57 44.52
CA MET A 1 2.47 8.19 44.77
C MET A 1 2.45 7.34 43.50
N ALA A 2 3.09 7.78 42.41
CA ALA A 2 3.08 7.06 41.11
C ALA A 2 4.46 7.02 40.42
N SER A 3 5.55 7.16 41.20
CA SER A 3 6.93 7.12 40.70
C SER A 3 7.75 5.96 41.31
N ALA A 4 7.24 5.32 42.36
CA ALA A 4 7.95 4.25 43.07
C ALA A 4 7.72 2.83 42.50
N LEU A 5 6.75 2.64 41.58
CA LEU A 5 6.41 1.33 41.03
C LEU A 5 7.10 0.98 39.71
N SER A 6 7.76 1.95 39.05
CA SER A 6 8.42 1.73 37.76
C SER A 6 9.85 1.16 37.90
N ARG A 7 10.52 1.42 39.02
CA ARG A 7 11.91 0.95 39.24
C ARG A 7 12.01 -0.54 39.61
N THR A 8 10.95 -1.12 40.15
CA THR A 8 10.93 -2.52 40.62
C THR A 8 10.70 -3.53 39.48
N VAL A 9 10.02 -3.13 38.41
CA VAL A 9 9.72 -4.01 37.27
C VAL A 9 10.93 -4.23 36.36
N ASN A 10 11.87 -3.27 36.30
CA ASN A 10 13.09 -3.40 35.49
C ASN A 10 14.15 -4.34 36.10
N HIS A 11 14.14 -4.55 37.42
CA HIS A 11 15.07 -5.50 38.05
C HIS A 11 14.64 -6.98 37.87
N LEU A 12 13.35 -7.26 37.75
CA LEU A 12 12.84 -8.63 37.54
C LEU A 12 13.07 -9.16 36.11
N ARG A 13 13.08 -8.29 35.08
CA ARG A 13 13.36 -8.71 33.69
C ARG A 13 14.81 -9.10 33.43
N LYS A 14 15.77 -8.60 34.23
CA LYS A 14 17.20 -8.92 34.08
C LYS A 14 17.57 -10.25 34.74
N ALA A 15 16.84 -10.66 35.77
CA ALA A 15 17.04 -11.94 36.46
C ALA A 15 16.56 -13.16 35.65
N TYR A 16 15.58 -13.00 34.78
CA TYR A 16 15.03 -14.12 33.98
C TYR A 16 15.92 -14.52 32.79
N ARG A 17 16.85 -13.64 32.37
CA ARG A 17 17.78 -13.91 31.26
C ARG A 17 19.06 -14.67 31.66
N PHE A 18 19.27 -14.94 32.95
CA PHE A 18 20.44 -15.67 33.44
C PHE A 18 20.19 -17.16 33.76
N ALA A 19 18.93 -17.61 33.71
CA ALA A 19 18.56 -18.96 34.17
C ALA A 19 18.50 -20.03 33.05
N ASN A 20 18.85 -19.70 31.80
CA ASN A 20 18.62 -20.60 30.66
C ASN A 20 19.87 -20.82 29.78
N SER A 21 21.05 -20.94 30.40
CA SER A 21 22.30 -21.25 29.70
C SER A 21 23.10 -22.33 30.42
N HIS A 22 22.57 -23.55 30.51
CA HIS A 22 23.38 -24.74 30.85
C HIS A 22 22.71 -26.01 30.30
N HIS A 23 23.07 -26.46 29.10
CA HIS A 23 23.47 -27.85 28.82
C HIS A 23 23.81 -28.07 27.33
N VAL A 24 24.71 -29.04 27.12
CA VAL A 24 25.19 -29.68 25.87
C VAL A 24 26.61 -29.18 25.56
N GLY A 25 27.69 -29.91 25.79
CA GLY A 25 27.84 -31.37 25.81
C GLY A 25 28.90 -31.74 24.78
N GLN A 26 30.15 -31.85 25.23
CA GLN A 26 31.32 -32.31 24.48
C GLN A 26 31.05 -33.58 23.67
N PHE A 27 31.45 -33.61 22.39
CA PHE A 27 31.87 -34.84 21.74
C PHE A 27 33.13 -34.65 20.88
N ARG A 28 34.00 -35.64 21.02
CA ARG A 28 35.39 -35.72 20.57
C ARG A 28 35.52 -35.81 19.05
N SER A 29 36.51 -35.12 18.51
CA SER A 29 37.07 -35.35 17.18
C SER A 29 37.91 -36.64 17.19
N VAL A 30 37.55 -37.58 16.31
CA VAL A 30 38.39 -38.72 15.94
C VAL A 30 38.60 -38.70 14.44
N THR A 31 39.87 -38.89 14.11
CA THR A 31 40.57 -39.01 12.83
C THR A 31 39.90 -39.90 11.77
N SER A 32 39.98 -39.50 10.49
CA SER A 32 40.78 -40.19 9.45
C SER A 32 40.42 -39.72 8.04
N VAL A 33 41.46 -39.34 7.29
CA VAL A 33 41.50 -39.16 5.82
C VAL A 33 42.53 -40.20 5.35
N PRO A 34 42.36 -40.89 4.20
CA PRO A 34 43.17 -40.57 3.02
C PRO A 34 42.45 -40.92 1.68
N PRO A 35 43.10 -41.04 0.50
CA PRO A 35 42.90 -40.09 -0.60
C PRO A 35 42.47 -40.76 -1.92
N SER A 36 42.06 -39.98 -2.91
CA SER A 36 41.99 -40.43 -4.30
C SER A 36 42.20 -39.25 -5.26
N SER A 37 43.45 -38.99 -5.63
CA SER A 37 43.78 -38.56 -7.00
C SER A 37 43.75 -39.82 -7.87
N VAL A 38 43.35 -39.77 -9.14
CA VAL A 38 44.24 -39.54 -10.29
C VAL A 38 43.38 -39.68 -11.56
N LEU A 39 43.55 -38.73 -12.51
CA LEU A 39 43.53 -38.78 -14.00
C LEU A 39 42.50 -39.70 -14.71
N GLU A 40 42.02 -39.51 -15.92
CA GLU A 40 42.34 -38.78 -17.15
C GLU A 40 41.11 -39.11 -18.02
N SER A 41 40.53 -38.26 -18.85
CA SER A 41 40.97 -38.06 -20.23
C SER A 41 39.77 -37.49 -21.01
N LEU A 42 40.05 -36.46 -21.81
CA LEU A 42 39.18 -35.96 -22.88
C LEU A 42 39.17 -36.96 -24.05
N PRO A 43 38.19 -36.87 -24.96
CA PRO A 43 38.58 -36.23 -26.23
C PRO A 43 37.53 -35.30 -26.84
N LEU A 44 38.03 -34.14 -27.25
CA LEU A 44 37.89 -33.52 -28.57
C LEU A 44 36.68 -33.92 -29.45
N PHE A 45 35.84 -32.95 -29.79
CA PHE A 45 35.39 -32.81 -31.18
C PHE A 45 35.19 -31.33 -31.59
N ARG A 46 35.82 -31.01 -32.73
CA ARG A 46 35.76 -29.84 -33.64
C ARG A 46 34.43 -29.06 -33.61
N SER A 47 34.45 -27.74 -33.45
CA SER A 47 34.66 -26.71 -34.49
C SER A 47 33.63 -26.76 -35.63
N ILE A 48 32.77 -25.73 -35.71
CA ILE A 48 32.39 -24.95 -36.91
C ILE A 48 31.67 -23.67 -36.42
N ALA A 49 32.32 -22.52 -36.58
CA ALA A 49 31.71 -21.23 -36.94
C ALA A 49 32.07 -20.99 -38.43
N PRO A 50 31.51 -20.03 -39.20
CA PRO A 50 30.85 -18.79 -38.77
C PRO A 50 29.59 -18.44 -39.57
N LEU A 51 28.90 -17.36 -39.21
CA LEU A 51 28.18 -16.52 -40.18
C LEU A 51 27.97 -15.12 -39.59
N ASP A 52 28.84 -14.22 -40.04
CA ASP A 52 28.75 -12.77 -39.91
C ASP A 52 27.46 -12.26 -40.56
N PHE A 53 26.55 -11.68 -39.77
CA PHE A 53 25.48 -10.84 -40.31
C PHE A 53 25.72 -9.39 -39.89
N ARG A 54 26.40 -8.67 -40.78
CA ARG A 54 26.75 -7.25 -40.69
C ARG A 54 25.54 -6.42 -41.14
N ILE A 55 24.89 -5.73 -40.20
CA ILE A 55 23.84 -4.74 -40.49
C ILE A 55 24.47 -3.34 -40.54
N PRO A 56 24.25 -2.53 -41.59
CA PRO A 56 24.78 -1.16 -41.67
C PRO A 56 23.94 -0.16 -40.86
N PRO A 57 24.54 0.94 -40.34
CA PRO A 57 23.81 1.98 -39.62
C PRO A 57 23.15 2.97 -40.61
N ILE A 58 21.86 3.24 -40.42
CA ILE A 58 21.17 4.36 -41.07
C ILE A 58 21.18 5.54 -40.10
N SER A 59 21.72 6.66 -40.56
CA SER A 59 21.85 7.92 -39.82
C SER A 59 21.11 9.04 -40.55
N ILE A 60 20.59 9.97 -39.75
CA ILE A 60 20.16 11.36 -40.06
C ILE A 60 18.72 11.57 -40.57
N GLY A 61 17.98 12.34 -39.76
CA GLY A 61 16.71 12.98 -40.10
C GLY A 61 16.19 13.88 -38.99
N GLN A 62 16.98 14.86 -38.52
CA GLN A 62 16.51 15.97 -37.69
C GLN A 62 15.45 16.80 -38.43
N ARG A 63 14.28 17.03 -37.81
CA ARG A 63 13.51 18.26 -38.01
C ARG A 63 12.91 18.73 -36.69
N PHE A 64 13.60 19.75 -36.15
CA PHE A 64 13.09 20.72 -35.21
C PHE A 64 11.86 21.43 -35.78
N LEU A 65 10.78 21.54 -34.99
CA LEU A 65 9.91 22.71 -35.01
C LEU A 65 9.59 23.10 -33.56
N PHE A 66 10.38 24.06 -33.08
CA PHE A 66 10.04 24.94 -31.97
C PHE A 66 8.82 25.79 -32.36
N ARG A 67 7.85 25.92 -31.46
CA ARG A 67 6.98 27.10 -31.42
C ARG A 67 6.84 27.58 -29.99
N SER A 68 7.67 28.56 -29.67
CA SER A 68 7.56 29.41 -28.49
C SER A 68 6.26 30.23 -28.54
N ILE A 69 5.53 30.30 -27.43
CA ILE A 69 4.74 31.49 -27.10
C ILE A 69 5.17 31.92 -25.71
N GLN A 70 5.67 33.14 -25.69
CA GLN A 70 6.24 33.89 -24.59
C GLN A 70 5.22 34.96 -24.25
N THR A 71 4.82 35.08 -22.98
CA THR A 71 4.21 36.32 -22.47
C THR A 71 4.77 36.62 -21.09
N ALA A 72 5.24 37.86 -20.99
CA ALA A 72 6.11 38.39 -19.96
C ALA A 72 5.40 38.75 -18.65
N SER A 73 6.24 38.86 -17.61
CA SER A 73 6.01 39.52 -16.31
C SER A 73 5.90 41.05 -16.46
N PRO A 74 5.45 41.81 -15.44
CA PRO A 74 6.36 42.34 -14.39
C PRO A 74 5.75 42.34 -12.96
N ALA A 75 6.47 42.06 -11.87
CA ALA A 75 7.43 42.86 -11.07
C ALA A 75 6.81 43.87 -10.06
N GLY A 76 7.31 43.90 -8.81
CA GLY A 76 7.08 44.94 -7.78
C GLY A 76 6.63 44.42 -6.40
N THR A 77 7.47 43.87 -5.50
CA THR A 77 8.37 44.48 -4.49
C THR A 77 7.71 45.14 -3.25
N VAL A 78 8.23 44.75 -2.06
CA VAL A 78 8.30 45.41 -0.73
C VAL A 78 7.06 45.46 0.20
N GLY A 79 7.27 45.18 1.49
CA GLY A 79 6.64 45.95 2.57
C GLY A 79 6.24 45.18 3.83
N SER A 80 6.93 45.44 4.94
CA SER A 80 6.69 44.95 6.29
C SER A 80 5.52 45.67 7.01
N GLU A 81 5.19 45.12 8.19
CA GLU A 81 4.69 45.79 9.41
C GLU A 81 3.18 45.96 9.70
N SER A 82 2.78 45.25 10.76
CA SER A 82 2.15 45.72 12.00
C SER A 82 0.88 46.57 11.99
N ALA A 83 -0.16 45.97 12.60
CA ALA A 83 -1.03 46.50 13.66
C ALA A 83 -1.48 47.98 13.61
N LYS A 84 -2.81 48.21 13.71
CA LYS A 84 -3.52 48.59 14.97
C LYS A 84 -4.94 49.12 14.67
N LYS A 85 -5.90 48.57 15.44
CA LYS A 85 -7.17 49.13 15.96
C LYS A 85 -7.45 50.62 15.71
N VAL A 86 -8.69 50.98 15.32
CA VAL A 86 -9.55 51.98 16.01
C VAL A 86 -11.01 51.76 15.57
N GLU A 87 -11.87 51.91 16.58
CA GLU A 87 -13.31 51.78 16.65
C GLU A 87 -13.98 53.15 16.43
N GLU A 88 -15.30 53.15 16.22
CA GLU A 88 -16.27 54.14 16.75
C GLU A 88 -17.09 54.99 15.74
N ALA A 89 -18.34 55.17 16.17
CA ALA A 89 -19.35 56.18 15.82
C ALA A 89 -20.48 55.83 14.81
N LYS A 90 -21.66 55.56 15.40
CA LYS A 90 -23.03 55.72 14.88
C LYS A 90 -23.45 57.21 15.00
N PRO A 91 -24.39 57.74 14.19
CA PRO A 91 -25.76 58.07 14.66
C PRO A 91 -26.86 57.73 13.61
N ASP A 92 -28.08 57.29 13.97
CA ASP A 92 -29.36 58.07 14.12
C ASP A 92 -29.72 58.95 12.90
N GLY A 93 -30.93 59.05 12.33
CA GLY A 93 -32.28 58.55 12.60
C GLY A 93 -33.30 59.33 11.71
N GLY A 94 -34.53 58.79 11.52
CA GLY A 94 -35.71 59.46 10.91
C GLY A 94 -35.99 59.15 9.42
N GLU A 95 -37.22 59.09 8.89
CA GLU A 95 -38.59 59.15 9.43
C GLU A 95 -39.59 58.82 8.28
N LYS A 96 -40.89 58.65 8.62
CA LYS A 96 -42.13 58.67 7.78
C LYS A 96 -42.44 57.46 6.89
N SER A 97 -43.70 57.14 6.57
CA SER A 97 -45.05 57.37 7.13
C SER A 97 -45.99 56.61 6.19
N GLY A 98 -47.06 55.99 6.67
CA GLY A 98 -48.11 55.47 5.80
C GLY A 98 -49.20 54.75 6.59
N GLY A 99 -50.29 55.46 6.88
CA GLY A 99 -51.54 54.89 7.37
C GLY A 99 -52.58 54.84 6.25
N SER A 100 -53.42 53.81 6.25
CA SER A 100 -54.87 53.90 6.46
C SER A 100 -55.57 52.59 6.03
N SER A 101 -56.16 51.91 7.01
CA SER A 101 -57.51 51.30 7.05
C SER A 101 -58.11 50.65 5.79
N GLU A 102 -58.56 49.39 5.91
CA GLU A 102 -59.96 49.06 6.23
C GLU A 102 -60.16 47.56 6.53
N GLN A 103 -61.19 47.30 7.35
CA GLN A 103 -61.54 46.04 7.99
C GLN A 103 -62.37 45.11 7.09
N GLY A 104 -62.18 43.80 7.26
CA GLY A 104 -63.14 42.76 6.88
C GLY A 104 -62.80 41.49 7.67
N GLY A 105 -63.57 41.21 8.72
CA GLY A 105 -63.32 40.09 9.64
C GLY A 105 -64.00 38.80 9.19
N GLU A 106 -63.37 37.65 9.49
CA GLU A 106 -64.10 36.42 9.82
C GLU A 106 -63.24 35.47 10.69
N ALA A 107 -63.81 35.11 11.84
CA ALA A 107 -63.54 33.99 12.74
C ALA A 107 -62.14 33.32 12.74
N GLY A 108 -61.33 33.65 13.74
CA GLY A 108 -60.13 32.90 14.10
C GLY A 108 -60.45 31.54 14.77
N LYS A 109 -59.85 30.46 14.26
CA LYS A 109 -59.53 29.29 15.08
C LYS A 109 -58.14 29.49 15.69
N PRO A 110 -57.93 29.30 16.99
CA PRO A 110 -56.61 29.52 17.58
C PRO A 110 -55.70 28.35 17.20
N VAL A 111 -54.84 28.53 16.19
CA VAL A 111 -53.71 27.61 15.98
C VAL A 111 -52.61 28.04 16.95
N ARG A 112 -52.71 27.53 18.18
CA ARG A 112 -51.62 27.55 19.15
C ARG A 112 -50.65 26.43 18.76
N GLY A 113 -49.58 26.77 18.07
CA GLY A 113 -48.47 25.89 17.77
C GLY A 113 -47.25 26.71 17.39
N GLY A 114 -46.11 26.47 18.04
CA GLY A 114 -44.87 27.22 17.87
C GLY A 114 -44.33 27.23 16.42
N PRO A 115 -43.20 27.93 16.16
CA PRO A 115 -42.75 28.31 14.82
C PRO A 115 -42.38 27.15 13.87
N VAL A 116 -42.61 25.89 14.25
CA VAL A 116 -42.31 24.71 13.43
C VAL A 116 -43.48 23.75 13.48
N SER A 117 -44.18 23.62 12.35
CA SER A 117 -45.28 22.66 12.20
C SER A 117 -44.74 21.24 12.11
N TRP A 118 -45.48 20.25 12.61
CA TRP A 118 -45.15 18.82 12.42
C TRP A 118 -44.98 18.47 10.94
N LEU A 119 -45.68 19.18 10.06
CA LEU A 119 -45.58 19.04 8.61
C LEU A 119 -44.19 19.43 8.08
N SER A 120 -43.55 20.44 8.67
CA SER A 120 -42.19 20.85 8.32
C SER A 120 -41.15 19.79 8.67
N PHE A 121 -41.34 19.07 9.79
CA PHE A 121 -40.48 17.94 10.16
C PHE A 121 -40.63 16.76 9.21
N VAL A 122 -41.86 16.45 8.78
CA VAL A 122 -42.11 15.39 7.80
C VAL A 122 -41.45 15.73 6.45
N LEU A 123 -41.55 16.98 6.00
CA LEU A 123 -40.94 17.43 4.76
C LEU A 123 -39.40 17.38 4.81
N LEU A 124 -38.79 17.79 5.93
CA LEU A 124 -37.35 17.69 6.16
C LEU A 124 -36.89 16.22 6.20
N ALA A 125 -37.66 15.35 6.85
CA ALA A 125 -37.32 13.93 6.92
C ALA A 125 -37.38 13.26 5.53
N LEU A 126 -38.38 13.59 4.71
CA LEU A 126 -38.51 13.05 3.35
C LEU A 126 -37.41 13.57 2.42
N THR A 127 -37.09 14.86 2.49
CA THR A 127 -36.00 15.43 1.68
C THR A 127 -34.65 14.88 2.13
N GLY A 128 -34.41 14.79 3.45
CA GLY A 128 -33.21 14.16 4.01
C GLY A 128 -33.06 12.69 3.60
N ALA A 129 -34.13 11.89 3.70
CA ALA A 129 -34.13 10.49 3.27
C ALA A 129 -33.92 10.34 1.76
N GLY A 130 -34.52 11.22 0.95
CA GLY A 130 -34.32 11.25 -0.50
C GLY A 130 -32.87 11.56 -0.87
N ILE A 131 -32.24 12.52 -0.19
CA ILE A 131 -30.83 12.88 -0.38
C ILE A 131 -29.92 11.73 0.05
N ILE A 132 -30.16 11.11 1.21
CA ILE A 132 -29.39 9.94 1.68
C ILE A 132 -29.51 8.79 0.68
N PHE A 133 -30.73 8.47 0.23
CA PHE A 133 -30.97 7.42 -0.76
C PHE A 133 -30.30 7.72 -2.10
N TYR A 134 -30.33 8.97 -2.54
CA TYR A 134 -29.66 9.43 -3.75
C TYR A 134 -28.14 9.24 -3.65
N TYR A 135 -27.51 9.73 -2.58
CA TYR A 135 -26.08 9.59 -2.36
C TYR A 135 -25.65 8.13 -2.14
N ASP A 136 -26.45 7.30 -1.48
CA ASP A 136 -26.16 5.87 -1.31
C ASP A 136 -26.24 5.12 -2.64
N ARG A 137 -27.19 5.49 -3.51
CA ARG A 137 -27.33 4.90 -4.85
C ARG A 137 -26.20 5.36 -5.77
N GLU A 138 -25.79 6.62 -5.72
CA GLU A 138 -24.64 7.14 -6.47
C GLU A 138 -23.31 6.59 -5.95
N LYS A 139 -23.08 6.53 -4.63
CA LYS A 139 -21.90 5.88 -4.06
C LYS A 139 -21.79 4.44 -4.52
N LYS A 140 -22.87 3.67 -4.55
CA LYS A 140 -22.85 2.29 -5.08
C LYS A 140 -22.44 2.25 -6.56
N LYS A 141 -22.92 3.19 -7.38
CA LYS A 141 -22.52 3.28 -8.80
C LYS A 141 -21.06 3.69 -8.97
N HIS A 142 -20.57 4.70 -8.24
CA HIS A 142 -19.18 5.19 -8.34
C HIS A 142 -18.15 4.30 -7.63
N ILE A 143 -18.58 3.46 -6.68
CA ILE A 143 -17.72 2.46 -6.05
C ILE A 143 -17.61 1.21 -6.95
N GLU A 144 -18.65 0.85 -7.70
CA GLU A 144 -18.57 -0.22 -8.71
C GLU A 144 -17.87 0.23 -10.00
N GLU A 145 -18.01 1.51 -10.38
CA GLU A 145 -17.35 2.10 -11.54
C GLU A 145 -16.33 3.16 -11.07
N GLY A 146 -15.20 2.69 -10.54
CA GLY A 146 -14.05 3.55 -10.27
C GLY A 146 -13.62 4.33 -11.53
N PRO A 147 -13.03 5.52 -11.39
CA PRO A 147 -12.81 6.46 -12.49
C PRO A 147 -12.08 5.81 -13.65
N SER A 148 -12.78 5.67 -14.78
CA SER A 148 -12.24 5.26 -16.07
C SER A 148 -11.50 6.44 -16.74
N ALA A 149 -10.56 7.04 -16.02
CA ALA A 149 -9.52 7.89 -16.58
C ALA A 149 -8.27 7.01 -16.70
N GLY A 150 -8.20 6.24 -17.80
CA GLY A 150 -7.12 5.31 -18.13
C GLY A 150 -6.59 4.53 -16.93
N LYS A 151 -7.22 3.40 -16.57
CA LYS A 151 -6.74 2.49 -15.51
C LYS A 151 -5.22 2.45 -15.54
N ALA A 152 -4.56 3.13 -14.59
CA ALA A 152 -3.13 2.99 -14.42
C ALA A 152 -2.93 1.53 -14.07
N ALA A 153 -2.42 0.74 -15.02
CA ALA A 153 -2.20 -0.67 -14.80
C ALA A 153 -1.21 -0.80 -13.64
N ILE A 154 -1.68 -1.30 -12.50
CA ILE A 154 -0.85 -1.68 -11.36
C ILE A 154 -0.36 -3.09 -11.66
N GLY A 155 0.96 -3.25 -11.61
CA GLY A 155 1.64 -4.50 -11.94
C GLY A 155 2.40 -4.40 -13.26
N GLY A 156 3.13 -5.46 -13.56
CA GLY A 156 3.99 -5.55 -14.73
C GLY A 156 5.02 -6.66 -14.55
N PRO A 157 5.74 -7.01 -15.63
CA PRO A 157 6.78 -8.02 -15.54
C PRO A 157 7.89 -7.55 -14.60
N PHE A 158 8.44 -8.50 -13.85
CA PHE A 158 9.60 -8.25 -13.02
C PHE A 158 10.58 -9.41 -13.10
N THR A 159 11.84 -9.11 -12.79
CA THR A 159 12.89 -10.10 -12.62
C THR A 159 13.61 -9.75 -11.35
N LEU A 160 13.46 -10.59 -10.35
CA LEU A 160 14.04 -10.45 -9.02
C LEU A 160 14.78 -11.73 -8.65
N VAL A 161 15.39 -11.73 -7.48
CA VAL A 161 16.03 -12.88 -6.87
C VAL A 161 15.25 -13.22 -5.61
N ASN A 162 14.83 -14.48 -5.48
CA ASN A 162 14.16 -14.93 -4.27
C ASN A 162 15.16 -15.16 -3.13
N HIS A 163 14.64 -15.31 -1.92
CA HIS A 163 15.42 -15.62 -0.73
C HIS A 163 16.18 -16.96 -0.80
N GLU A 164 15.93 -17.83 -1.78
CA GLU A 164 16.75 -19.05 -2.04
C GLU A 164 17.93 -18.79 -2.99
N GLY A 165 18.11 -17.54 -3.46
CA GLY A 165 19.14 -17.17 -4.43
C GLY A 165 18.80 -17.51 -5.89
N LYS A 166 17.55 -17.91 -6.17
CA LYS A 166 17.07 -18.21 -7.53
C LYS A 166 16.39 -17.00 -8.15
N LYS A 167 16.52 -16.86 -9.47
CA LYS A 167 15.76 -15.86 -10.23
C LYS A 167 14.26 -16.16 -10.14
N ALA A 168 13.48 -15.14 -9.84
CA ALA A 168 12.02 -15.18 -9.74
C ALA A 168 11.39 -14.08 -10.61
N THR A 169 10.24 -14.40 -11.19
CA THR A 169 9.48 -13.54 -12.10
C THR A 169 8.00 -13.58 -11.74
N GLU A 170 7.20 -12.70 -12.35
CA GLU A 170 5.75 -12.71 -12.17
C GLU A 170 5.12 -14.05 -12.54
N LYS A 171 5.74 -14.80 -13.46
CA LYS A 171 5.23 -16.07 -13.97
C LYS A 171 5.23 -17.18 -12.94
N ASP A 172 6.12 -17.12 -11.95
CA ASP A 172 6.23 -18.12 -10.89
C ASP A 172 5.05 -18.09 -9.92
N PHE A 173 4.28 -17.00 -9.95
CA PHE A 173 3.10 -16.77 -9.11
C PHE A 173 1.77 -16.99 -9.85
N ILE A 174 1.82 -17.29 -11.16
CA ILE A 174 0.62 -17.62 -11.94
C ILE A 174 -0.02 -18.91 -11.40
N GLY A 175 -1.34 -18.93 -11.37
CA GLY A 175 -2.18 -19.99 -10.82
C GLY A 175 -2.40 -19.88 -9.30
N LYS A 176 -1.82 -18.88 -8.64
CA LYS A 176 -1.92 -18.71 -7.19
C LYS A 176 -2.40 -17.31 -6.84
N TRP A 177 -3.26 -17.23 -5.82
CA TRP A 177 -3.56 -15.96 -5.18
C TRP A 177 -2.34 -15.46 -4.43
N THR A 178 -1.91 -14.23 -4.74
CA THR A 178 -0.66 -13.68 -4.21
C THR A 178 -0.93 -12.35 -3.53
N VAL A 179 -0.39 -12.16 -2.33
CA VAL A 179 -0.44 -10.87 -1.63
C VAL A 179 0.96 -10.31 -1.53
N MET A 180 1.20 -9.21 -2.24
CA MET A 180 2.53 -8.58 -2.34
C MET A 180 2.62 -7.39 -1.38
N TYR A 181 3.65 -7.36 -0.56
CA TYR A 181 3.99 -6.27 0.35
C TYR A 181 5.40 -5.76 0.05
N PHE A 182 5.54 -4.43 -0.03
CA PHE A 182 6.82 -3.77 -0.27
C PHE A 182 7.32 -3.17 1.04
N GLY A 183 8.55 -3.49 1.43
CA GLY A 183 9.15 -3.03 2.68
C GLY A 183 10.66 -3.25 2.70
N PHE A 184 11.28 -3.20 3.86
CA PHE A 184 12.73 -3.42 4.01
C PHE A 184 13.01 -4.07 5.37
N THR A 185 14.07 -4.89 5.47
CA THR A 185 14.28 -5.73 6.68
C THR A 185 14.72 -4.92 7.90
N HIS A 186 15.23 -3.71 7.70
CA HIS A 186 15.72 -2.82 8.76
C HIS A 186 14.64 -1.85 9.28
N CYS A 187 13.36 -2.07 8.94
CA CYS A 187 12.27 -1.24 9.43
C CYS A 187 12.01 -1.54 10.92
N PRO A 188 12.05 -0.54 11.82
CA PRO A 188 11.99 -0.78 13.26
C PRO A 188 10.64 -1.33 13.73
N ASP A 189 9.53 -0.85 13.15
CA ASP A 189 8.18 -1.12 13.67
C ASP A 189 7.18 -1.55 12.58
N ILE A 190 7.07 -0.79 11.49
CA ILE A 190 5.96 -0.93 10.53
C ILE A 190 6.00 -2.22 9.71
N CYS A 191 7.16 -2.60 9.15
CA CYS A 191 7.23 -3.82 8.32
C CYS A 191 6.99 -5.09 9.14
N PRO A 192 7.59 -5.27 10.34
CA PRO A 192 7.29 -6.42 11.18
C PRO A 192 5.79 -6.55 11.51
N ASP A 193 5.14 -5.45 11.90
CA ASP A 193 3.71 -5.44 12.24
C ASP A 193 2.84 -5.85 11.04
N GLU A 194 3.11 -5.28 9.86
CA GLU A 194 2.34 -5.59 8.65
C GLU A 194 2.56 -7.03 8.18
N LEU A 195 3.78 -7.57 8.28
CA LEU A 195 4.08 -8.96 7.91
C LEU A 195 3.45 -9.96 8.90
N GLN A 196 3.46 -9.67 10.19
CA GLN A 196 2.80 -10.50 11.20
C GLN A 196 1.28 -10.51 11.01
N LYS A 197 0.70 -9.35 10.68
CA LYS A 197 -0.71 -9.23 10.30
C LYS A 197 -1.02 -10.05 9.05
N LEU A 198 -0.19 -9.96 8.01
CA LEU A 198 -0.36 -10.73 6.78
C LEU A 198 -0.28 -12.25 7.04
N ALA A 199 0.71 -12.70 7.81
CA ALA A 199 0.86 -14.10 8.18
C ALA A 199 -0.39 -14.63 8.90
N SER A 200 -0.90 -13.86 9.86
CA SER A 200 -2.13 -14.19 10.60
C SER A 200 -3.35 -14.24 9.69
N ALA A 201 -3.46 -13.28 8.76
CA ALA A 201 -4.55 -13.24 7.79
C ALA A 201 -4.53 -14.45 6.83
N VAL A 202 -3.35 -14.87 6.34
CA VAL A 202 -3.21 -16.05 5.47
C VAL A 202 -3.73 -17.31 6.15
N GLU A 203 -3.37 -17.54 7.41
CA GLU A 203 -3.85 -18.69 8.18
C GLU A 203 -5.37 -18.62 8.44
N LYS A 204 -5.90 -17.43 8.75
CA LYS A 204 -7.35 -17.22 8.89
C LYS A 204 -8.09 -17.50 7.58
N ILE A 205 -7.57 -17.06 6.44
CA ILE A 205 -8.18 -17.29 5.11
C ILE A 205 -8.24 -18.79 4.82
N LYS A 206 -7.14 -19.51 5.05
CA LYS A 206 -7.08 -20.95 4.87
C LYS A 206 -8.11 -21.66 5.75
N LYS A 207 -8.22 -21.27 7.02
CA LYS A 207 -9.19 -21.86 7.97
C LYS A 207 -10.66 -21.54 7.62
N LYS A 208 -10.96 -20.29 7.24
CA LYS A 208 -12.34 -19.82 6.99
C LYS A 208 -12.88 -20.23 5.62
N ALA A 209 -12.04 -20.23 4.58
CA ALA A 209 -12.47 -20.37 3.19
C ALA A 209 -11.69 -21.42 2.38
N GLY A 210 -10.60 -21.98 2.92
CA GLY A 210 -9.80 -23.00 2.23
C GLY A 210 -8.93 -22.46 1.09
N PHE A 211 -8.89 -21.13 0.88
CA PHE A 211 -8.05 -20.54 -0.15
C PHE A 211 -6.58 -20.55 0.28
N GLU A 212 -5.70 -20.95 -0.64
CA GLU A 212 -4.26 -20.89 -0.47
C GLU A 212 -3.74 -19.55 -1.02
N ILE A 213 -3.10 -18.77 -0.14
CA ILE A 213 -2.53 -17.46 -0.47
C ILE A 213 -1.01 -17.54 -0.34
N VAL A 214 -0.30 -17.00 -1.32
CA VAL A 214 1.15 -16.83 -1.28
C VAL A 214 1.47 -15.41 -0.82
N PRO A 215 1.94 -15.21 0.42
CA PRO A 215 2.43 -13.90 0.84
C PRO A 215 3.84 -13.67 0.24
N VAL A 216 4.07 -12.49 -0.31
CA VAL A 216 5.32 -12.08 -0.96
C VAL A 216 5.81 -10.78 -0.35
N PHE A 217 7.04 -10.79 0.16
CA PHE A 217 7.77 -9.61 0.61
C PHE A 217 8.75 -9.18 -0.48
N ILE A 218 8.69 -7.91 -0.90
CA ILE A 218 9.64 -7.32 -1.84
C ILE A 218 10.44 -6.24 -1.12
N SER A 219 11.75 -6.41 -1.05
CA SER A 219 12.63 -5.39 -0.49
C SER A 219 12.69 -4.15 -1.39
N VAL A 220 12.55 -2.97 -0.79
CA VAL A 220 12.83 -1.67 -1.43
C VAL A 220 14.24 -1.13 -1.10
N ASP A 221 15.05 -1.90 -0.38
CA ASP A 221 16.39 -1.51 0.08
C ASP A 221 17.49 -2.53 -0.31
N PRO A 222 17.79 -2.67 -1.61
CA PRO A 222 18.68 -3.71 -2.12
C PRO A 222 20.16 -3.57 -1.69
N GLU A 223 20.55 -2.44 -1.10
CA GLU A 223 21.92 -2.23 -0.63
C GLU A 223 22.21 -2.94 0.70
N ARG A 224 21.20 -3.08 1.57
CA ARG A 224 21.30 -3.77 2.86
C ARG A 224 20.61 -5.13 2.85
N ASP A 225 19.52 -5.25 2.10
CA ASP A 225 18.66 -6.43 2.10
C ASP A 225 19.18 -7.47 1.10
N THR A 226 20.31 -8.10 1.45
CA THR A 226 20.88 -9.22 0.71
C THR A 226 19.96 -10.44 0.72
N VAL A 227 20.19 -11.39 -0.19
CA VAL A 227 19.42 -12.64 -0.25
C VAL A 227 19.41 -13.37 1.10
N ASP A 228 20.54 -13.42 1.80
CA ASP A 228 20.66 -14.10 3.09
C ASP A 228 19.90 -13.33 4.19
N GLN A 229 19.99 -12.00 4.19
CA GLN A 229 19.25 -11.15 5.14
C GLN A 229 17.74 -11.29 4.96
N VAL A 230 17.26 -11.23 3.71
CA VAL A 230 15.85 -11.41 3.39
C VAL A 230 15.38 -12.82 3.75
N ARG A 231 16.21 -13.85 3.54
CA ARG A 231 15.89 -15.23 3.93
C ARG A 231 15.66 -15.37 5.42
N GLU A 232 16.53 -14.81 6.23
CA GLU A 232 16.36 -14.90 7.69
C GLU A 232 15.13 -14.14 8.14
N TYR A 233 14.93 -12.93 7.61
CA TYR A 233 13.79 -12.10 7.92
C TYR A 233 12.44 -12.77 7.61
N VAL A 234 12.26 -13.33 6.40
CA VAL A 234 10.96 -13.93 6.04
C VAL A 234 10.61 -15.20 6.81
N LYS A 235 11.62 -15.95 7.26
CA LYS A 235 11.42 -17.17 8.06
C LYS A 235 10.81 -16.88 9.43
N GLU A 236 11.04 -15.71 9.99
CA GLU A 236 10.51 -15.31 11.31
C GLU A 236 8.99 -15.15 11.29
N PHE A 237 8.40 -14.78 10.15
CA PHE A 237 6.98 -14.49 10.05
C PHE A 237 6.13 -15.69 9.62
N HIS A 238 6.50 -16.33 8.51
CA HIS A 238 5.66 -17.40 7.95
C HIS A 238 6.44 -18.33 7.01
N PRO A 239 6.31 -19.67 7.11
CA PRO A 239 7.08 -20.61 6.28
C PRO A 239 6.74 -20.55 4.78
N LYS A 240 5.58 -19.98 4.40
CA LYS A 240 5.20 -19.73 3.00
C LYS A 240 5.53 -18.32 2.50
N LEU A 241 6.11 -17.45 3.34
CA LEU A 241 6.46 -16.09 2.94
C LEU A 241 7.64 -16.11 1.98
N VAL A 242 7.40 -15.65 0.75
CA VAL A 242 8.43 -15.55 -0.27
C VAL A 242 9.06 -14.16 -0.20
N GLY A 243 10.33 -14.10 0.23
CA GLY A 243 11.13 -12.88 0.11
C GLY A 243 11.74 -12.73 -1.29
N LEU A 244 11.67 -11.53 -1.85
CA LEU A 244 12.28 -11.12 -3.12
C LEU A 244 13.15 -9.88 -2.90
N THR A 245 14.33 -9.88 -3.51
CA THR A 245 15.28 -8.75 -3.57
C THR A 245 15.90 -8.68 -4.98
N GLY A 246 16.80 -7.75 -5.25
CA GLY A 246 17.40 -7.61 -6.57
C GLY A 246 18.42 -6.49 -6.65
N THR A 247 18.80 -6.10 -7.87
CA THR A 247 19.65 -4.91 -8.03
C THR A 247 18.85 -3.62 -7.79
N PRO A 248 19.50 -2.48 -7.48
CA PRO A 248 18.81 -1.19 -7.41
C PRO A 248 17.97 -0.86 -8.66
N SER A 249 18.42 -1.33 -9.84
CA SER A 249 17.68 -1.15 -11.09
C SER A 249 16.41 -2.01 -11.16
N ASP A 250 16.47 -3.26 -10.69
CA ASP A 250 15.33 -4.17 -10.66
C ASP A 250 14.26 -3.69 -9.67
N ILE A 251 14.70 -3.28 -8.47
CA ILE A 251 13.83 -2.73 -7.43
C ILE A 251 13.13 -1.45 -7.92
N LYS A 252 13.87 -0.56 -8.59
CA LYS A 252 13.29 0.66 -9.19
C LYS A 252 12.23 0.33 -10.26
N ASN A 253 12.47 -0.69 -11.07
CA ASN A 253 11.55 -1.10 -12.12
C ASN A 253 10.27 -1.72 -11.53
N VAL A 254 10.38 -2.64 -10.58
CA VAL A 254 9.21 -3.25 -9.94
C VAL A 254 8.43 -2.21 -9.13
N ALA A 255 9.09 -1.34 -8.36
CA ALA A 255 8.41 -0.27 -7.63
C ALA A 255 7.63 0.65 -8.57
N ARG A 256 8.20 0.98 -9.75
CA ARG A 256 7.49 1.76 -10.78
C ARG A 256 6.27 1.03 -11.35
N SER A 257 6.40 -0.26 -11.69
CA SER A 257 5.30 -1.07 -12.24
C SER A 257 4.13 -1.19 -11.26
N TYR A 258 4.43 -1.31 -9.97
CA TYR A 258 3.43 -1.42 -8.91
C TYR A 258 3.02 -0.07 -8.30
N ARG A 259 3.57 1.05 -8.81
CA ARG A 259 3.31 2.42 -8.33
C ARG A 259 3.63 2.61 -6.84
N VAL A 260 4.65 1.92 -6.37
CA VAL A 260 5.16 2.00 -5.00
C VAL A 260 6.15 3.16 -4.93
N TYR A 261 5.85 4.10 -4.04
CA TYR A 261 6.80 5.13 -3.65
C TYR A 261 7.77 4.55 -2.62
N TYR A 262 9.07 4.84 -2.81
CA TYR A 262 10.11 4.61 -1.81
C TYR A 262 11.19 5.70 -1.92
N MET A 263 11.74 6.13 -0.80
CA MET A 263 12.80 7.14 -0.71
C MET A 263 13.69 6.85 0.50
N LYS A 264 15.01 6.98 0.33
CA LYS A 264 15.93 6.92 1.46
C LYS A 264 15.93 8.25 2.21
N THR A 265 15.90 8.17 3.53
CA THR A 265 15.86 9.30 4.44
C THR A 265 16.93 9.10 5.51
N ASP A 266 17.79 10.10 5.70
CA ASP A 266 18.81 10.06 6.73
C ASP A 266 18.19 10.28 8.11
N VAL A 267 18.72 9.62 9.14
CA VAL A 267 18.16 9.67 10.51
C VAL A 267 19.29 9.73 11.51
N GLU A 268 19.10 10.51 12.57
CA GLU A 268 20.05 10.55 13.69
C GLU A 268 20.15 9.14 14.32
N ASP A 269 21.37 8.70 14.62
CA ASP A 269 21.69 7.40 15.22
C ASP A 269 21.50 6.13 14.34
N SER A 270 21.28 6.26 13.02
CA SER A 270 21.31 5.14 12.07
C SER A 270 21.88 5.56 10.71
N ASP A 271 22.32 4.61 9.88
CA ASP A 271 22.85 4.95 8.54
C ASP A 271 21.79 5.63 7.66
N TYR A 272 20.59 5.04 7.55
CA TYR A 272 19.41 5.62 6.90
C TYR A 272 18.15 4.77 7.14
N GLN A 273 16.99 5.38 6.97
CA GLN A 273 15.70 4.70 6.84
C GLN A 273 15.17 4.82 5.41
N VAL A 274 14.15 4.02 5.09
CA VAL A 274 13.47 4.09 3.79
C VAL A 274 12.00 4.38 4.02
N ASP A 275 11.56 5.57 3.63
CA ASP A 275 10.14 5.90 3.56
C ASP A 275 9.54 5.14 2.38
N HIS A 276 8.52 4.32 2.64
CA HIS A 276 7.85 3.57 1.58
C HIS A 276 6.33 3.50 1.75
N SER A 277 5.64 3.11 0.68
CA SER A 277 4.19 2.93 0.70
C SER A 277 3.81 1.71 1.54
N ILE A 278 2.94 1.90 2.54
CA ILE A 278 2.45 0.83 3.44
C ILE A 278 1.17 0.25 2.83
N VAL A 279 1.32 -0.54 1.77
CA VAL A 279 0.21 -1.12 0.99
C VAL A 279 0.49 -2.58 0.67
N MET A 280 -0.52 -3.42 0.83
CA MET A 280 -0.55 -4.80 0.36
C MET A 280 -1.38 -4.91 -0.92
N TYR A 281 -0.86 -5.56 -1.94
CA TYR A 281 -1.53 -5.77 -3.22
C TYR A 281 -2.02 -7.21 -3.34
N LEU A 282 -3.33 -7.40 -3.47
CA LEU A 282 -3.93 -8.68 -3.84
C LEU A 282 -3.87 -8.85 -5.35
N MET A 283 -3.14 -9.86 -5.77
CA MET A 283 -2.98 -10.27 -7.16
C MET A 283 -3.78 -11.56 -7.39
N GLY A 284 -4.51 -11.58 -8.51
CA GLY A 284 -5.24 -12.75 -8.97
C GLY A 284 -4.31 -13.86 -9.47
N PRO A 285 -4.85 -15.06 -9.75
CA PRO A 285 -4.10 -16.18 -10.31
C PRO A 285 -3.46 -15.89 -11.67
N ASP A 286 -3.93 -14.88 -12.39
CA ASP A 286 -3.37 -14.38 -13.64
C ASP A 286 -2.30 -13.29 -13.43
N MET A 287 -1.91 -13.02 -12.19
CA MET A 287 -1.07 -11.91 -11.77
C MET A 287 -1.62 -10.53 -12.17
N GLN A 288 -2.94 -10.42 -12.34
CA GLN A 288 -3.60 -9.13 -12.46
C GLN A 288 -3.94 -8.56 -11.09
N PHE A 289 -3.79 -7.25 -10.97
CA PHE A 289 -4.17 -6.53 -9.76
C PHE A 289 -5.69 -6.62 -9.53
N VAL A 290 -6.09 -7.05 -8.32
CA VAL A 290 -7.50 -7.15 -7.90
C VAL A 290 -7.85 -6.01 -6.94
N LYS A 291 -7.11 -5.91 -5.83
CA LYS A 291 -7.40 -4.96 -4.75
C LYS A 291 -6.15 -4.58 -3.98
N PHE A 292 -6.11 -3.38 -3.41
CA PHE A 292 -5.10 -2.98 -2.45
C PHE A 292 -5.69 -2.88 -1.04
N PHE A 293 -4.88 -3.20 -0.03
CA PHE A 293 -5.20 -3.08 1.38
C PHE A 293 -4.16 -2.20 2.05
N GLY A 294 -4.60 -1.13 2.72
CA GLY A 294 -3.71 -0.22 3.44
C GLY A 294 -3.47 -0.65 4.90
N LYS A 295 -2.64 0.11 5.60
CA LYS A 295 -2.32 -0.10 7.03
C LYS A 295 -3.54 -0.22 7.96
N ASN A 296 -4.64 0.48 7.66
CA ASN A 296 -5.81 0.60 8.54
C ASN A 296 -6.61 -0.70 8.76
N HIS A 297 -6.26 -1.79 8.08
CA HIS A 297 -6.86 -3.10 8.30
C HIS A 297 -6.18 -3.83 9.45
N ASP A 298 -6.96 -4.46 10.32
CA ASP A 298 -6.50 -5.52 11.23
C ASP A 298 -6.43 -6.88 10.50
N ASP A 299 -5.96 -7.92 11.17
CA ASP A 299 -5.76 -9.25 10.57
C ASP A 299 -7.08 -9.94 10.16
N GLU A 300 -8.17 -9.67 10.88
CA GLU A 300 -9.50 -10.23 10.59
C GLU A 300 -10.19 -9.53 9.42
N SER A 301 -10.23 -8.20 9.41
CA SER A 301 -10.77 -7.41 8.30
C SER A 301 -9.95 -7.58 7.03
N LEU A 302 -8.63 -7.77 7.13
CA LEU A 302 -7.78 -8.13 6.00
C LEU A 302 -8.16 -9.50 5.43
N ALA A 303 -8.30 -10.52 6.28
CA ALA A 303 -8.70 -11.86 5.86
C ALA A 303 -10.10 -11.87 5.20
N ASP A 304 -11.08 -11.26 5.85
CA ASP A 304 -12.46 -11.22 5.36
C ASP A 304 -12.56 -10.39 4.07
N GLY A 305 -11.79 -9.30 3.97
CA GLY A 305 -11.65 -8.49 2.77
C GLY A 305 -11.09 -9.31 1.60
N ILE A 306 -9.99 -10.02 1.80
CA ILE A 306 -9.39 -10.87 0.76
C ILE A 306 -10.37 -11.98 0.33
N ILE A 307 -11.02 -12.68 1.27
CA ILE A 307 -12.01 -13.74 0.95
C ILE A 307 -13.15 -13.17 0.09
N LYS A 308 -13.64 -11.98 0.44
CA LYS A 308 -14.71 -11.32 -0.31
C LYS A 308 -14.27 -11.02 -1.74
N GLU A 309 -13.10 -10.43 -1.93
CA GLU A 309 -12.58 -10.08 -3.26
C GLU A 309 -12.31 -11.33 -4.11
N ILE A 310 -11.78 -12.42 -3.53
CA ILE A 310 -11.58 -13.70 -4.23
C ILE A 310 -12.91 -14.25 -4.75
N LYS A 311 -13.94 -14.30 -3.90
CA LYS A 311 -15.27 -14.80 -4.29
C LYS A 311 -15.91 -13.92 -5.37
N GLN A 312 -15.75 -12.61 -5.27
CA GLN A 312 -16.24 -11.67 -6.28
C GLN A 312 -15.50 -11.84 -7.61
N TYR A 313 -14.18 -11.99 -7.59
CA TYR A 313 -13.36 -12.23 -8.76
C TYR A 313 -13.77 -13.53 -9.46
N GLN A 314 -13.88 -14.65 -8.73
CA GLN A 314 -14.36 -15.92 -9.28
C GLN A 314 -15.75 -15.80 -9.90
N GLY A 315 -16.68 -15.10 -9.24
CA GLY A 315 -18.02 -14.85 -9.77
C GLY A 315 -18.02 -14.01 -11.06
N GLN A 316 -17.09 -13.07 -11.20
CA GLN A 316 -16.91 -12.29 -12.44
C GLN A 316 -16.30 -13.13 -13.56
N GLN A 317 -15.36 -14.03 -13.26
CA GLN A 317 -14.75 -14.90 -14.26
C GLN A 317 -15.74 -15.90 -14.85
N VAL A 318 -16.62 -16.48 -14.01
CA VAL A 318 -17.73 -17.33 -14.47
C VAL A 318 -18.64 -16.59 -15.45
N LYS A 319 -19.00 -15.34 -15.13
CA LYS A 319 -19.84 -14.51 -16.02
C LYS A 319 -19.16 -14.17 -17.36
N LYS A 320 -17.82 -14.13 -17.38
CA LYS A 320 -17.02 -13.89 -18.58
C LYS A 320 -16.72 -15.16 -19.38
N GLY A 321 -17.20 -16.33 -18.93
CA GLY A 321 -16.94 -17.62 -19.59
C GLY A 321 -15.49 -18.09 -19.45
N ALA A 322 -14.72 -17.51 -18.50
CA ALA A 322 -13.36 -17.94 -18.23
C ALA A 322 -13.37 -19.21 -17.35
N PRO A 323 -12.47 -20.18 -17.60
CA PRO A 323 -12.39 -21.39 -16.78
C PRO A 323 -12.04 -21.02 -15.33
N THR A 324 -12.85 -21.49 -14.38
CA THR A 324 -12.56 -21.40 -12.94
C THR A 324 -11.47 -22.39 -12.56
N LEU A 325 -10.39 -21.88 -11.98
CA LEU A 325 -9.33 -22.65 -11.33
C LEU A 325 -9.59 -22.78 -9.83
#